data_AF-A0A7C2GKY8-F1
#
_entry.id   AF-A0A7C2GKY8-F1
#
_cell.length_a   1.000
_cell.length_b   1.000
_cell.length_c   1.000
_cell.angle_alpha   90.00
_cell.angle_beta   90.00
_cell.angle_gamma   90.00
#
_symmetry.space_group_name_H-M   'P 1'
#
loop_
_entity.id
_entity.type
_entity.pdbx_description
1 polymer ?
#
loop_
_entity_poly.entity_id
_entity_poly.type
_entity_poly.pdbx_seq_one_letter_code
_entity_poly.pdbx_strand_id
1 'polypeptide(L)'
;MKVNGSLKKGLFFLFPPYFFQKINTKFALYILILLLITLSGSYLITIEIMKNQIVTSIVRRAEALSRSIASAAGHHLIPRDILALDNMVYRIKTANPDITSIAIIDNEGEIIVHSELGKI
;
A
#
# COMPACT_ATOMS: atom_id res chain seq x y z
N MET A 1 30.45 -32.74 5.64
CA MET A 1 30.29 -31.44 4.95
C MET A 1 30.51 -30.33 5.99
N LYS A 2 31.58 -29.54 5.86
CA LYS A 2 32.19 -28.74 6.95
C LYS A 2 31.78 -27.26 6.78
N VAL A 3 30.75 -26.81 7.49
CA VAL A 3 30.26 -25.41 7.41
C VAL A 3 31.17 -24.48 8.22
N ASN A 4 32.19 -23.99 7.52
CA ASN A 4 32.67 -22.62 7.46
C ASN A 4 32.73 -21.79 8.78
N GLY A 5 33.88 -21.90 9.47
CA GLY A 5 34.30 -21.03 10.57
C GLY A 5 34.66 -19.58 10.20
N SER A 6 34.26 -19.10 9.02
CA SER A 6 34.50 -17.71 8.59
C SER A 6 33.38 -16.74 8.99
N LEU A 7 32.14 -17.20 9.19
CA LEU A 7 31.02 -16.33 9.56
C LEU A 7 31.09 -15.85 11.02
N LYS A 8 31.62 -16.70 11.92
CA LYS A 8 31.81 -16.34 13.34
C LYS A 8 32.89 -15.28 13.56
N LYS A 9 33.87 -15.17 12.67
CA LYS A 9 34.98 -14.20 12.81
C LYS A 9 34.55 -12.77 12.49
N GLY A 10 33.63 -12.57 11.55
CA GLY A 10 33.09 -11.24 11.22
C GLY A 10 32.24 -10.66 12.35
N LEU A 11 31.44 -11.49 13.03
CA LEU A 11 30.63 -11.06 14.18
C LEU A 11 31.50 -10.82 15.44
N PHE A 12 32.59 -11.57 15.59
CA PHE A 12 33.54 -11.44 16.69
C PHE A 12 34.42 -10.18 16.59
N PHE A 13 34.60 -9.62 15.39
CA PHE A 13 35.35 -8.38 15.19
C PHE A 13 34.53 -7.12 15.52
N LEU A 14 33.20 -7.19 15.40
CA LEU A 14 32.30 -6.10 15.80
C LEU A 14 32.14 -6.00 17.33
N PHE A 15 32.43 -7.06 18.08
CA PHE A 15 32.33 -7.08 19.55
C PHE A 15 33.51 -7.83 20.19
N PRO A 16 34.60 -7.13 20.58
CA PRO A 16 35.72 -7.74 21.27
C PRO A 16 35.28 -8.37 22.60
N PRO A 17 35.76 -9.58 22.96
CA PRO A 17 35.34 -10.33 24.14
C PRO A 17 35.72 -9.68 25.49
N TYR A 18 36.52 -8.61 25.47
CA TYR A 18 36.95 -7.87 26.66
C TYR A 18 35.97 -6.78 27.13
N PHE A 19 34.86 -6.56 26.42
CA PHE A 19 33.91 -5.50 26.79
C PHE A 19 33.23 -5.81 28.15
N PHE A 20 33.00 -7.07 28.51
CA PHE A 20 32.13 -7.46 29.64
C PHE A 20 32.74 -7.32 31.07
N GLN A 21 33.94 -6.80 31.25
CA GLN A 21 34.60 -6.74 32.56
C GLN A 21 34.49 -5.40 33.32
N LYS A 22 33.86 -4.35 32.74
CA LYS A 22 33.65 -3.05 33.41
C LYS A 22 32.16 -2.77 33.65
N ILE A 23 31.84 -2.17 34.79
CA ILE A 23 30.45 -1.82 35.19
C ILE A 23 29.73 -0.96 34.13
N ASN A 24 30.51 -0.13 33.41
CA ASN A 24 30.05 0.73 32.31
C ASN A 24 29.47 -0.06 31.13
N THR A 25 29.92 -1.30 30.91
CA THR A 25 29.44 -2.15 29.82
C THR A 25 28.05 -2.68 30.07
N LYS A 26 27.72 -2.99 31.34
CA LYS A 26 26.35 -3.41 31.71
C LYS A 26 25.37 -2.26 31.52
N PHE A 27 25.78 -1.04 31.84
CA PHE A 27 25.00 0.17 31.57
C PHE A 27 24.82 0.44 30.07
N ALA A 28 25.88 0.33 29.27
CA ALA A 28 25.79 0.48 27.82
C ALA A 28 24.88 -0.58 27.18
N LEU A 29 24.94 -1.83 27.64
CA LEU A 29 24.05 -2.91 27.19
C LEU A 29 22.59 -2.62 27.56
N TYR A 30 22.34 -2.09 28.76
CA TYR A 30 21.00 -1.72 29.18
C TYR A 30 20.41 -0.61 28.31
N ILE A 31 21.19 0.44 28.04
CA ILE A 31 20.77 1.53 27.14
C ILE A 31 20.53 1.00 25.72
N LEU A 32 21.39 0.11 25.21
CA LEU A 32 21.22 -0.50 23.90
C LEU A 32 19.91 -1.30 23.80
N ILE A 33 19.61 -2.12 24.81
CA ILE A 33 18.37 -2.90 24.88
C ILE A 33 17.16 -1.95 24.96
N LEU A 34 17.22 -0.92 25.81
CA LEU A 34 16.16 0.07 25.94
C LEU A 34 15.90 0.77 24.60
N LEU A 35 16.96 1.19 23.90
CA LEU A 35 16.87 1.82 22.58
C LEU A 35 16.23 0.87 21.56
N LEU A 36 16.64 -0.40 21.54
CA LEU A 36 16.08 -1.40 20.63
C LEU A 36 14.59 -1.66 20.89
N ILE A 37 14.17 -1.71 22.16
CA ILE A 37 12.78 -1.89 22.53
C ILE A 37 11.95 -0.67 22.09
N THR A 38 12.43 0.55 22.39
CA THR A 38 11.73 1.78 22.00
C THR A 38 11.63 1.90 20.47
N LEU A 39 12.71 1.61 19.74
CA LEU A 39 12.73 1.66 18.29
C LEU A 39 11.77 0.64 17.67
N SER A 40 11.80 -0.60 18.18
CA SER A 40 10.92 -1.67 17.70
C SER A 40 9.46 -1.37 18.00
N GLY A 41 9.15 -0.89 19.21
CA GLY A 41 7.79 -0.49 19.61
C GLY A 41 7.25 0.63 18.73
N SER A 42 8.05 1.69 18.53
CA SER A 42 7.68 2.80 17.65
C SER A 42 7.42 2.32 16.22
N TYR A 43 8.29 1.46 15.68
CA TYR A 43 8.17 0.94 14.32
C TYR A 43 6.86 0.18 14.09
N LEU A 44 6.49 -0.72 15.02
CA LEU A 44 5.25 -1.49 14.92
C LEU A 44 4.01 -0.61 14.97
N ILE A 45 3.99 0.37 15.88
CA ILE A 45 2.87 1.31 16.02
C ILE A 45 2.72 2.14 14.73
N THR A 46 3.84 2.65 14.19
CA THR A 46 3.82 3.43 12.95
C THR A 46 3.25 2.64 11.77
N ILE A 47 3.64 1.36 11.61
CA ILE A 47 3.10 0.51 10.54
C ILE A 47 1.59 0.34 10.67
N GLU A 48 1.09 0.06 11.87
CA GLU A 48 -0.33 -0.21 12.07
C GLU A 48 -1.18 1.04 11.79
N ILE A 49 -0.72 2.21 12.24
CA ILE A 49 -1.36 3.50 11.95
C ILE A 49 -1.34 3.77 10.44
N MET A 50 -0.18 3.60 9.80
CA MET A 50 -0.02 3.87 8.38
C MET A 50 -0.91 2.96 7.52
N LYS A 51 -0.99 1.66 7.86
CA LYS A 51 -1.85 0.69 7.16
C LYS A 51 -3.31 1.15 7.15
N ASN A 52 -3.85 1.53 8.30
CA ASN A 52 -5.25 1.96 8.41
C ASN A 52 -5.53 3.28 7.69
N GLN A 53 -4.58 4.23 7.73
CA GLN A 53 -4.72 5.49 7.02
C GLN A 53 -4.65 5.30 5.49
N ILE A 54 -3.73 4.46 5.00
CA ILE A 54 -3.61 4.13 3.58
C ILE A 54 -4.93 3.52 3.10
N VAL A 55 -5.43 2.47 3.76
CA VAL A 55 -6.70 1.81 3.35
C VAL A 55 -7.85 2.81 3.33
N THR A 56 -8.01 3.61 4.40
CA THR A 56 -9.09 4.60 4.48
C THR A 56 -8.99 5.65 3.37
N SER A 57 -7.78 6.10 3.08
CA SER A 57 -7.55 7.10 2.03
C SER A 57 -7.84 6.55 0.64
N ILE A 58 -7.47 5.30 0.36
CA ILE A 58 -7.77 4.61 -0.90
C ILE A 58 -9.29 4.44 -1.05
N VAL A 59 -9.97 3.96 -0.01
CA VAL A 59 -11.43 3.78 -0.03
C VAL A 59 -12.15 5.10 -0.27
N ARG A 60 -11.78 6.18 0.42
CA ARG A 60 -12.38 7.50 0.20
C ARG A 60 -12.13 8.04 -1.20
N ARG A 61 -10.93 7.84 -1.74
CA ARG A 61 -10.62 8.22 -3.13
C ARG A 61 -11.46 7.43 -4.11
N ALA A 62 -11.60 6.12 -3.92
CA ALA A 62 -12.43 5.25 -4.75
C ALA A 62 -13.92 5.64 -4.67
N GLU A 63 -14.42 5.94 -3.48
CA GLU A 63 -15.80 6.42 -3.28
C GLU A 63 -16.03 7.75 -3.99
N ALA A 64 -15.13 8.73 -3.83
CA ALA A 64 -15.22 10.02 -4.49
C ALA A 64 -15.15 9.91 -6.01
N LEU A 65 -14.24 9.09 -6.53
CA LEU A 65 -14.14 8.78 -7.96
C LEU A 65 -15.43 8.12 -8.45
N SER A 66 -15.89 7.04 -7.81
CA SER A 66 -17.11 6.33 -8.20
C SER A 66 -18.33 7.27 -8.21
N ARG A 67 -18.48 8.11 -7.18
CA ARG A 67 -19.58 9.10 -7.12
C ARG A 67 -19.49 10.14 -8.22
N SER A 68 -18.28 10.60 -8.56
CA SER A 68 -18.05 11.53 -9.67
C SER A 68 -18.39 10.88 -11.02
N ILE A 69 -17.95 9.63 -11.22
CA ILE A 69 -18.24 8.85 -12.43
C ILE A 69 -19.74 8.60 -12.55
N ALA A 70 -20.41 8.15 -11.49
CA ALA A 70 -21.86 7.92 -11.48
C ALA A 70 -22.64 9.21 -11.79
N SER A 71 -22.23 10.34 -11.23
CA SER A 71 -22.87 11.64 -11.49
C SER A 71 -22.76 12.05 -12.96
N ALA A 72 -21.59 11.89 -13.57
CA ALA A 72 -21.38 12.26 -14.98
C ALA A 72 -21.98 11.20 -15.93
N ALA A 73 -21.92 9.91 -15.58
CA ALA A 73 -22.54 8.83 -16.34
C ALA A 73 -24.05 9.01 -16.42
N GLY A 74 -24.72 9.44 -15.34
CA GLY A 74 -26.17 9.69 -15.34
C GLY A 74 -26.63 10.67 -16.43
N HIS A 75 -25.78 11.63 -16.83
CA HIS A 75 -26.13 12.58 -17.91
C HIS A 75 -26.09 11.94 -19.31
N HIS A 76 -25.23 10.93 -19.50
CA HIS A 76 -25.06 10.21 -20.77
C HIS A 76 -25.89 8.90 -20.83
N LEU A 77 -26.27 8.36 -19.66
CA LEU A 77 -27.10 7.16 -19.53
C LEU A 77 -28.55 7.42 -19.94
N ILE A 78 -29.14 8.56 -19.55
CA ILE A 78 -30.51 8.95 -19.89
C ILE A 78 -30.75 9.00 -21.41
N PRO A 79 -29.90 9.66 -22.22
CA PRO A 79 -30.03 9.62 -23.67
C PRO A 79 -29.51 8.32 -24.33
N ARG A 80 -29.01 7.34 -23.54
CA ARG A 80 -28.34 6.12 -24.03
C ARG A 80 -27.22 6.43 -25.04
N ASP A 81 -26.42 7.46 -24.77
CA ASP A 81 -25.25 7.79 -25.60
C ASP A 81 -24.06 6.93 -25.19
N ILE A 82 -24.05 5.69 -25.68
CA ILE A 82 -23.04 4.68 -25.36
C ILE A 82 -21.64 5.14 -25.79
N LEU A 83 -21.54 5.90 -26.89
CA LEU A 83 -20.25 6.38 -27.39
C LEU A 83 -19.66 7.49 -26.52
N ALA A 84 -20.50 8.40 -26.01
CA ALA A 84 -20.07 9.39 -25.02
C ALA A 84 -19.65 8.72 -23.72
N LEU A 85 -20.37 7.66 -23.31
CA LEU A 85 -20.11 6.90 -22.10
C LEU A 85 -18.77 6.13 -22.18
N ASP A 86 -18.48 5.52 -23.34
CA ASP A 86 -17.22 4.84 -23.62
C ASP A 86 -16.03 5.81 -23.63
N ASN A 87 -16.15 6.95 -24.33
CA ASN A 87 -15.13 7.99 -24.31
C ASN A 87 -14.89 8.54 -22.90
N MET A 88 -15.94 8.71 -22.11
CA MET A 88 -15.83 9.14 -20.73
C MET A 88 -15.02 8.13 -19.90
N VAL A 89 -15.40 6.85 -19.94
CA VAL A 89 -14.71 5.77 -19.20
C VAL A 89 -13.24 5.65 -19.64
N TYR A 90 -12.96 5.69 -20.94
CA TYR A 90 -11.60 5.67 -21.48
C TYR A 90 -10.76 6.85 -20.98
N ARG A 91 -11.31 8.07 -21.00
CA ARG A 91 -10.62 9.28 -20.52
C ARG A 91 -10.34 9.22 -19.03
N ILE A 92 -11.27 8.71 -18.21
CA ILE A 92 -11.08 8.59 -16.77
C ILE A 92 -10.01 7.54 -16.44
N LYS A 93 -10.03 6.38 -17.13
CA LYS A 93 -9.01 5.33 -17.01
C LYS A 93 -7.63 5.86 -17.41
N THR A 94 -7.54 6.65 -18.48
CA THR A 94 -6.28 7.26 -18.94
C THR A 94 -5.76 8.29 -17.92
N ALA A 95 -6.65 9.07 -17.31
CA ALA A 95 -6.29 10.05 -16.29
C ALA A 95 -5.89 9.44 -14.94
N ASN A 96 -6.31 8.21 -14.65
CA ASN A 96 -6.08 7.52 -13.38
C ASN A 96 -5.52 6.10 -13.63
N PRO A 97 -4.22 5.97 -13.96
CA PRO A 97 -3.61 4.68 -14.28
C PRO A 97 -3.66 3.67 -13.12
N ASP A 98 -3.82 4.15 -11.88
CA ASP A 98 -3.93 3.33 -10.68
C ASP A 98 -5.24 2.52 -10.60
N ILE A 99 -6.26 2.89 -11.38
CA ILE A 99 -7.55 2.20 -11.40
C ILE A 99 -7.45 0.99 -12.33
N THR A 100 -7.69 -0.23 -11.83
CA THR A 100 -7.59 -1.46 -12.63
C THR A 100 -8.64 -1.53 -13.74
N SER A 101 -9.91 -1.30 -13.42
CA SER A 101 -10.99 -1.26 -14.41
C SER A 101 -12.13 -0.35 -13.93
N ILE A 102 -12.86 0.21 -14.89
CA ILE A 102 -14.10 0.96 -14.72
C ILE A 102 -15.14 0.29 -15.61
N ALA A 103 -16.31 0.00 -15.04
CA ALA A 103 -17.46 -0.53 -15.75
C ALA A 103 -18.70 0.28 -15.38
N ILE A 104 -19.59 0.53 -16.34
CA ILE A 104 -20.89 1.16 -16.12
C ILE A 104 -21.96 0.11 -16.38
N ILE A 105 -22.86 -0.03 -15.41
CA ILE A 105 -23.84 -1.11 -15.35
C ILE A 105 -25.24 -0.48 -15.40
N ASP A 106 -26.16 -1.07 -16.18
CA ASP A 106 -27.57 -0.66 -16.18
C ASP A 106 -28.28 -1.10 -14.89
N ASN A 107 -29.49 -0.59 -14.65
CA ASN A 107 -30.38 -1.02 -13.58
C ASN A 107 -30.73 -2.53 -13.62
N GLU A 108 -30.55 -3.16 -14.78
CA GLU A 108 -30.77 -4.60 -15.01
C GLU A 108 -29.51 -5.45 -14.68
N GLY A 109 -28.39 -4.82 -14.31
CA GLY A 109 -27.14 -5.51 -14.02
C GLY A 109 -26.27 -5.81 -15.24
N GLU A 110 -26.67 -5.35 -16.43
CA GLU A 110 -25.89 -5.52 -17.66
C GLU A 110 -24.75 -4.48 -17.74
N ILE A 111 -23.55 -4.90 -18.13
CA ILE A 111 -22.42 -4.01 -18.37
C ILE A 111 -22.62 -3.31 -19.71
N ILE A 112 -22.84 -1.99 -19.68
CA ILE A 112 -23.05 -1.18 -20.88
C ILE A 112 -21.71 -0.72 -21.47
N VAL A 113 -20.74 -0.38 -20.61
CA VAL A 113 -19.42 0.15 -21.01
C VAL A 113 -18.34 -0.39 -20.08
N HIS A 114 -17.18 -0.73 -20.64
CA HIS A 114 -16.03 -1.25 -19.91
C HIS A 114 -14.72 -0.57 -20.35
N SER A 115 -13.83 -0.27 -19.41
CA SER A 115 -12.57 0.45 -19.69
C SER A 115 -11.50 -0.36 -20.43
N GLU A 116 -11.60 -1.68 -20.41
CA GLU A 116 -10.75 -2.55 -21.22
C GLU A 116 -11.47 -2.86 -22.54
N LEU A 117 -10.82 -2.50 -23.65
CA LEU A 117 -11.26 -2.81 -25.00
C LEU A 117 -11.35 -4.33 -25.17
N GLY A 118 -12.55 -4.85 -25.47
CA GLY A 118 -12.77 -6.27 -25.81
C GLY A 118 -13.16 -7.19 -24.66
N LYS A 119 -13.49 -6.68 -23.46
CA LYS A 119 -14.21 -7.44 -22.44
C LYS A 119 -15.65 -6.96 -22.33
N ILE A 120 -16.57 -7.81 -22.81
CA ILE A 120 -18.01 -7.73 -22.61
C ILE A 120 -18.40 -9.06 -21.94
#